data_AF-W2SXF4-F1
#
_entry.id   AF-W2SXF4-F1
#
_cell.length_a   1.000
_cell.length_b   1.000
_cell.length_c   1.000
_cell.angle_alpha   90.00
_cell.angle_beta   90.00
_cell.angle_gamma   90.00
#
_symmetry.space_group_name_H-M   'P 1'
#
loop_
_entity.id
_entity.type
_entity.pdbx_description
1 polymer ?
#
loop_
_entity_poly.entity_id
_entity_poly.type
_entity_poly.pdbx_seq_one_letter_code
_entity_poly.pdbx_strand_id
1 'polypeptide(L)'
;MSGLPFGFVYDERMLEHKCGYDDTMQERPERMLRIYNRLQQDGLLKGAVKVEARKATDAELMLNHPGDLVRELEELKTDEECEEYCKYAKWPSSIRIVCAWQSVVFRDKEILWLCSKSAEVARVAAGGTIELVKANIEGRVGNSFAIVRPPGHHAFAKTPQGYCVFNNVAIAAKFATEHLGIKKVAVVDFDYHAGNGTHYCLRGDPQFHFTSFHAFHHGSFWPYSSEFDYNTEYSEQKKQSFLNALRNLVTISTENTLMFPLNGAMNTECDFVSAFHHILLPMLRTWKPQVSKYYQIVMCPLPKGKKCFSLSSSLLALTPATMIYKGKKGKE
;
A
#
# COMPACT_ATOMS: atom_id res chain seq x y z
N MET A 1 -14.68 21.16 -7.62
CA MET A 1 -14.75 19.69 -7.54
C MET A 1 -15.36 19.19 -8.84
N SER A 2 -14.91 18.04 -9.37
CA SER A 2 -15.58 17.39 -10.51
C SER A 2 -17.04 17.17 -10.11
N GLY A 3 -18.02 17.59 -10.89
CA GLY A 3 -19.45 17.36 -10.60
C GLY A 3 -19.88 15.88 -10.61
N LEU A 4 -18.91 14.97 -10.61
CA LEU A 4 -19.07 13.52 -10.60
C LEU A 4 -19.29 13.01 -9.18
N PRO A 5 -20.06 11.92 -9.02
CA PRO A 5 -20.34 11.33 -7.71
C PRO A 5 -19.09 10.71 -7.07
N PHE A 6 -19.16 10.52 -5.75
CA PHE A 6 -18.20 9.72 -5.00
C PHE A 6 -18.42 8.23 -5.28
N GLY A 7 -17.36 7.48 -5.54
CA GLY A 7 -17.38 6.05 -5.77
C GLY A 7 -16.90 5.26 -4.56
N PHE A 8 -17.35 4.05 -4.35
CA PHE A 8 -16.75 3.17 -3.35
C PHE A 8 -16.80 1.72 -3.75
N VAL A 9 -15.91 0.92 -3.18
CA VAL A 9 -15.93 -0.55 -3.27
C VAL A 9 -16.16 -1.12 -1.89
N TYR A 10 -17.09 -2.06 -1.80
CA TYR A 10 -17.34 -2.93 -0.66
C TYR A 10 -17.93 -4.23 -1.18
N ASP A 11 -17.41 -5.37 -0.71
CA ASP A 11 -17.87 -6.69 -1.11
C ASP A 11 -17.80 -7.65 0.08
N GLU A 12 -18.93 -8.29 0.40
CA GLU A 12 -19.04 -9.15 1.58
C GLU A 12 -18.24 -10.44 1.47
N ARG A 13 -17.85 -10.88 0.26
CA ARG A 13 -16.92 -12.02 0.10
C ARG A 13 -15.62 -11.76 0.86
N MET A 14 -15.20 -10.50 1.00
CA MET A 14 -14.00 -10.16 1.75
C MET A 14 -14.08 -10.45 3.26
N LEU A 15 -15.28 -10.70 3.79
CA LEU A 15 -15.49 -11.13 5.18
C LEU A 15 -15.14 -12.61 5.40
N GLU A 16 -15.00 -13.41 4.34
CA GLU A 16 -14.61 -14.82 4.42
C GLU A 16 -13.13 -15.03 4.77
N HIS A 17 -12.28 -14.01 4.58
CA HIS A 17 -10.91 -14.01 5.10
C HIS A 17 -10.93 -13.74 6.60
N LYS A 18 -10.89 -14.82 7.39
CA LYS A 18 -10.96 -14.83 8.86
C LYS A 18 -9.96 -15.85 9.42
N CYS A 19 -9.22 -15.46 10.46
CA CYS A 19 -8.33 -16.36 11.16
C CYS A 19 -9.14 -17.32 12.04
N GLY A 20 -8.96 -18.63 11.84
CA GLY A 20 -9.63 -19.68 12.61
C GLY A 20 -8.84 -20.18 13.81
N TYR A 21 -7.52 -19.92 13.85
CA TYR A 21 -6.57 -20.52 14.80
C TYR A 21 -5.91 -19.53 15.76
N ASP A 22 -6.10 -18.23 15.59
CA ASP A 22 -5.62 -17.19 16.52
C ASP A 22 -6.69 -16.12 16.73
N ASP A 23 -7.28 -16.09 17.93
CA ASP A 23 -8.35 -15.18 18.32
C ASP A 23 -7.84 -13.79 18.76
N THR A 24 -6.52 -13.63 18.89
CA THR A 24 -5.85 -12.35 19.17
C THR A 24 -5.57 -11.54 17.91
N MET A 25 -5.81 -12.14 16.74
CA MET A 25 -5.57 -11.51 15.44
C MET A 25 -6.34 -10.20 15.28
N GLN A 26 -5.56 -9.15 15.01
CA GLN A 26 -6.09 -7.80 14.84
C GLN A 26 -6.68 -7.58 13.45
N GLU A 27 -6.11 -8.22 12.43
CA GLU A 27 -6.68 -8.27 11.08
C GLU A 27 -7.88 -9.22 11.11
N ARG A 28 -9.10 -8.69 10.98
CA ARG A 28 -10.35 -9.45 11.11
C ARG A 28 -11.52 -8.81 10.37
N PRO A 29 -12.57 -9.56 9.99
CA PRO A 29 -13.72 -9.07 9.21
C PRO A 29 -14.39 -7.80 9.75
N GLU A 30 -14.44 -7.65 11.08
CA GLU A 30 -15.06 -6.52 11.75
C GLU A 30 -14.42 -5.19 11.39
N ARG A 31 -13.15 -5.16 10.97
CA ARG A 31 -12.47 -3.92 10.55
C ARG A 31 -13.16 -3.30 9.34
N MET A 32 -13.42 -4.09 8.30
CA MET A 32 -14.11 -3.65 7.09
C MET A 32 -15.58 -3.38 7.35
N LEU A 33 -16.26 -4.27 8.08
CA LEU A 33 -17.69 -4.13 8.39
C LEU A 33 -17.98 -2.86 9.19
N ARG A 34 -17.17 -2.53 10.19
CA ARG A 34 -17.35 -1.31 11.01
C ARG A 34 -17.19 -0.03 10.19
N ILE A 35 -16.26 -0.02 9.23
CA ILE A 35 -16.04 1.14 8.36
C ILE A 35 -17.25 1.33 7.45
N TYR A 36 -17.68 0.27 6.76
CA TYR A 36 -18.83 0.33 5.87
C TYR A 36 -20.11 0.76 6.62
N ASN A 37 -20.41 0.10 7.73
CA ASN A 37 -21.58 0.44 8.55
C ASN A 37 -21.52 1.88 9.05
N ARG A 38 -20.35 2.36 9.47
CA ARG A 38 -20.20 3.75 9.93
C ARG A 38 -20.43 4.75 8.80
N LEU A 39 -19.87 4.51 7.62
CA LEU A 39 -20.08 5.35 6.44
C LEU A 39 -21.56 5.39 6.02
N GLN A 40 -22.27 4.26 6.13
CA GLN A 40 -23.71 4.21 5.89
C GLN A 40 -24.51 4.98 6.96
N GLN A 41 -24.23 4.74 8.24
CA GLN A 41 -24.92 5.37 9.37
C GLN A 41 -24.77 6.90 9.37
N ASP A 42 -23.57 7.39 9.03
CA ASP A 42 -23.29 8.83 8.92
C ASP A 42 -23.86 9.44 7.61
N GLY A 43 -24.50 8.63 6.76
CA GLY A 43 -25.07 9.07 5.49
C GLY A 43 -24.04 9.44 4.41
N LEU A 44 -22.76 9.11 4.62
CA LEU A 44 -21.66 9.47 3.72
C LEU A 44 -21.68 8.70 2.39
N LEU A 45 -22.41 7.57 2.33
CA LEU A 45 -22.63 6.82 1.10
C LEU A 45 -23.93 7.21 0.37
N LYS A 46 -24.69 8.19 0.88
CA LYS A 46 -25.92 8.65 0.23
C LYS A 46 -25.57 9.34 -1.09
N GLY A 47 -26.07 8.79 -2.21
CA GLY A 47 -25.76 9.29 -3.55
C GLY A 47 -24.37 8.89 -4.06
N ALA A 48 -23.63 8.05 -3.32
CA ALA A 48 -22.40 7.46 -3.78
C ALA A 48 -22.68 6.31 -4.77
N VAL A 49 -21.74 6.10 -5.70
CA VAL A 49 -21.77 5.00 -6.66
C VAL A 49 -20.98 3.82 -6.09
N LYS A 50 -21.65 2.71 -5.82
CA LYS A 50 -20.96 1.45 -5.52
C LYS A 50 -20.37 0.90 -6.82
N VAL A 51 -19.05 0.74 -6.87
CA VAL A 51 -18.35 0.03 -7.92
C VAL A 51 -18.26 -1.43 -7.49
N GLU A 52 -18.79 -2.33 -8.32
CA GLU A 52 -18.79 -3.75 -8.00
C GLU A 52 -17.39 -4.35 -8.08
N ALA A 53 -17.02 -5.14 -7.07
CA ALA A 53 -15.75 -5.83 -7.05
C ALA A 53 -15.83 -7.12 -7.89
N ARG A 54 -14.71 -7.45 -8.51
CA ARG A 54 -14.50 -8.74 -9.17
C ARG A 54 -13.20 -9.35 -8.70
N LYS A 55 -13.00 -10.63 -9.00
CA LYS A 55 -11.68 -11.26 -8.84
C LYS A 55 -10.71 -10.66 -9.86
N ALA A 56 -9.52 -10.29 -9.40
CA ALA A 56 -8.39 -10.03 -10.27
C ALA A 56 -8.00 -11.32 -11.00
N THR A 57 -7.69 -11.19 -12.28
CA THR A 57 -7.17 -12.25 -13.15
C THR A 57 -5.69 -12.51 -12.85
N ASP A 58 -5.17 -13.65 -13.29
CA ASP A 58 -3.76 -13.99 -13.14
C ASP A 58 -2.86 -12.95 -13.80
N ALA A 59 -3.22 -12.49 -15.01
CA ALA A 59 -2.49 -11.47 -15.73
C ALA A 59 -2.39 -10.16 -14.91
N GLU A 60 -3.47 -9.76 -14.22
CA GLU A 60 -3.48 -8.57 -13.38
C GLU A 60 -2.64 -8.74 -12.11
N LEU A 61 -2.72 -9.91 -11.45
CA LEU A 61 -1.84 -10.20 -10.30
C LEU A 61 -0.37 -10.24 -10.74
N MET A 62 -0.11 -10.74 -11.94
CA MET A 62 1.21 -10.89 -12.54
C MET A 62 1.89 -9.58 -12.95
N LEU A 63 1.17 -8.46 -12.92
CA LEU A 63 1.77 -7.13 -12.95
C LEU A 63 2.77 -6.93 -11.80
N ASN A 64 2.59 -7.66 -10.70
CA ASN A 64 3.38 -7.46 -9.49
C ASN A 64 3.92 -8.73 -8.81
N HIS A 65 3.20 -9.84 -8.93
CA HIS A 65 3.54 -11.09 -8.27
C HIS A 65 3.81 -12.18 -9.31
N PRO A 66 4.85 -13.01 -9.17
CA PRO A 66 5.08 -14.07 -10.15
C PRO A 66 3.96 -15.11 -10.09
N GLY A 67 3.65 -15.71 -11.24
CA GLY A 67 2.52 -16.64 -11.36
C GLY A 67 2.65 -17.92 -10.54
N ASP A 68 3.85 -18.27 -10.07
CA ASP A 68 4.03 -19.39 -9.15
C ASP A 68 3.57 -19.08 -7.72
N LEU A 69 3.72 -17.85 -7.21
CA LEU A 69 3.08 -17.45 -5.95
C LEU A 69 1.56 -17.56 -6.07
N VAL A 70 1.00 -17.11 -7.20
CA VAL A 70 -0.45 -17.16 -7.44
C VAL A 70 -0.94 -18.61 -7.39
N ARG A 71 -0.28 -19.52 -8.10
CA ARG A 71 -0.60 -20.95 -8.08
C ARG A 71 -0.42 -21.56 -6.68
N GLU A 72 0.70 -21.28 -6.01
CA GLU A 72 0.99 -21.80 -4.68
C GLU A 72 -0.11 -21.41 -3.67
N LEU A 73 -0.56 -20.16 -3.68
CA LEU A 73 -1.64 -19.70 -2.80
C LEU A 73 -3.00 -20.33 -3.15
N GLU A 74 -3.26 -20.61 -4.42
CA GLU A 74 -4.50 -21.26 -4.85
C GLU A 74 -4.54 -22.75 -4.57
N GLU A 75 -3.39 -23.41 -4.46
CA GLU A 75 -3.28 -24.82 -4.09
C GLU A 75 -3.64 -25.08 -2.63
N LEU A 76 -3.57 -24.05 -1.75
CA LEU A 76 -3.99 -24.15 -0.36
C LEU A 76 -5.52 -24.22 -0.27
N LYS A 77 -6.06 -25.42 -0.03
CA LYS A 77 -7.51 -25.67 -0.02
C LYS A 77 -8.09 -25.76 1.39
N THR A 78 -7.30 -26.11 2.39
CA THR A 78 -7.77 -26.21 3.78
C THR A 78 -7.15 -25.14 4.69
N ASP A 79 -7.79 -24.88 5.82
CA ASP A 79 -7.28 -23.93 6.80
C ASP A 79 -5.96 -24.42 7.42
N GLU A 80 -5.78 -25.74 7.57
CA GLU A 80 -4.54 -26.36 8.05
C GLU A 80 -3.38 -26.16 7.07
N GLU A 81 -3.60 -26.34 5.76
CA GLU A 81 -2.60 -26.07 4.73
C GLU A 81 -2.20 -24.59 4.73
N CYS A 82 -3.16 -23.68 4.90
CA CYS A 82 -2.93 -22.26 5.01
C CYS A 82 -2.14 -21.87 6.27
N GLU A 83 -2.48 -22.45 7.42
CA GLU A 83 -1.76 -22.22 8.67
C GLU A 83 -0.32 -22.73 8.55
N GLU A 84 -0.12 -23.92 7.99
CA GLU A 84 1.19 -24.52 7.77
C GLU A 84 2.05 -23.70 6.80
N TYR A 85 1.43 -23.17 5.73
CA TYR A 85 2.09 -22.25 4.81
C TYR A 85 2.65 -21.01 5.52
N CYS A 86 1.92 -20.48 6.52
CA CYS A 86 2.31 -19.28 7.26
C CYS A 86 3.39 -19.57 8.31
N LYS A 87 3.39 -20.76 8.92
CA LYS A 87 4.38 -21.19 9.93
C LYS A 87 5.79 -21.32 9.34
N TYR A 88 5.90 -21.91 8.16
CA TYR A 88 7.21 -22.08 7.52
C TYR A 88 7.57 -20.86 6.68
N ALA A 89 8.35 -19.97 7.28
CA ALA A 89 9.33 -19.22 6.49
C ALA A 89 10.22 -20.28 5.83
N LYS A 90 10.14 -20.42 4.49
CA LYS A 90 10.93 -21.40 3.70
C LYS A 90 12.44 -21.13 3.76
N TRP A 91 12.87 -20.18 4.57
CA TRP A 91 14.24 -19.72 4.64
C TRP A 91 14.83 -20.01 6.02
N PRO A 92 15.86 -20.89 6.10
CA PRO A 92 16.60 -21.05 7.34
C PRO A 92 17.15 -19.67 7.71
N SER A 93 17.12 -19.37 9.02
CA SER A 93 17.52 -18.10 9.66
C SER A 93 18.97 -17.66 9.36
N SER A 94 19.66 -18.36 8.47
CA SER A 94 21.06 -18.26 8.10
C SER A 94 21.30 -17.95 6.62
N ILE A 95 20.35 -18.11 5.71
CA ILE A 95 20.57 -17.65 4.34
C ILE A 95 20.26 -16.14 4.32
N ARG A 96 21.15 -15.37 3.69
CA ARG A 96 20.93 -13.97 3.30
C ARG A 96 20.49 -13.99 1.85
N ILE A 97 19.32 -13.44 1.50
CA ILE A 97 19.03 -13.16 0.10
C ILE A 97 19.98 -12.03 -0.24
N VAL A 98 21.14 -12.38 -0.77
CA VAL A 98 21.99 -11.45 -1.48
C VAL A 98 21.22 -11.16 -2.77
N CYS A 99 20.36 -10.13 -2.75
CA CYS A 99 19.89 -9.49 -3.96
C CYS A 99 21.08 -8.76 -4.61
N ALA A 100 22.12 -9.48 -5.02
CA ALA A 100 23.41 -9.06 -5.57
C ALA A 100 24.19 -7.91 -4.87
N TRP A 101 23.57 -7.09 -4.00
CA TRP A 101 24.09 -5.78 -3.58
C TRP A 101 23.58 -5.25 -2.23
N GLN A 102 22.66 -5.92 -1.53
CA GLN A 102 22.24 -5.50 -0.18
C GLN A 102 22.14 -6.71 0.76
N SER A 103 22.71 -6.56 1.97
CA SER A 103 22.50 -7.49 3.08
C SER A 103 21.21 -7.13 3.81
N VAL A 104 20.05 -7.26 3.15
CA VAL A 104 18.75 -7.17 3.82
C VAL A 104 18.29 -8.58 4.15
N VAL A 105 18.04 -8.86 5.43
CA VAL A 105 17.43 -10.13 5.86
C VAL A 105 15.93 -9.96 5.73
N PHE A 106 15.36 -10.43 4.62
CA PHE A 106 13.90 -10.53 4.49
C PHE A 106 13.42 -11.74 5.27
N ARG A 107 12.63 -11.52 6.32
CA ARG A 107 11.88 -12.59 7.00
C ARG A 107 10.62 -12.84 6.19
N ASP A 108 10.64 -13.92 5.40
CA ASP A 108 9.49 -14.32 4.59
C ASP A 108 8.26 -14.59 5.49
N LYS A 109 7.09 -14.10 5.07
CA LYS A 109 5.79 -14.33 5.73
C LYS A 109 5.66 -13.84 7.17
N GLU A 110 6.50 -12.91 7.60
CA GLU A 110 6.40 -12.34 8.95
C GLU A 110 5.02 -11.69 9.16
N ILE A 111 4.36 -12.07 10.26
CA ILE A 111 3.02 -11.56 10.64
C ILE A 111 1.95 -11.86 9.56
N LEU A 112 2.13 -12.96 8.80
CA LEU A 112 1.10 -13.47 7.89
C LEU A 112 0.24 -14.52 8.59
N TRP A 113 -1.05 -14.51 8.29
CA TRP A 113 -1.95 -15.64 8.52
C TRP A 113 -2.88 -15.76 7.31
N LEU A 114 -3.31 -16.99 7.03
CA LEU A 114 -4.23 -17.33 5.95
C LEU A 114 -5.25 -18.36 6.44
N CYS A 115 -6.43 -18.33 5.84
CA CYS A 115 -7.42 -19.42 5.76
C CYS A 115 -7.66 -19.83 4.31
N SER A 116 -8.37 -20.94 4.09
CA SER A 116 -8.73 -21.51 2.78
C SER A 116 -9.40 -20.53 1.80
N LYS A 117 -10.03 -19.47 2.31
CA LYS A 117 -10.68 -18.42 1.52
C LYS A 117 -9.75 -17.28 1.10
N SER A 118 -8.56 -17.19 1.68
CA SER A 118 -7.70 -16.00 1.57
C SER A 118 -7.25 -15.70 0.14
N ALA A 119 -6.88 -16.72 -0.63
CA ALA A 119 -6.42 -16.54 -2.01
C ALA A 119 -7.55 -15.96 -2.90
N GLU A 120 -8.74 -16.53 -2.79
CA GLU A 120 -9.92 -16.05 -3.51
C GLU A 120 -10.30 -14.63 -3.09
N VAL A 121 -10.31 -14.36 -1.78
CA VAL A 121 -10.67 -13.06 -1.22
C VAL A 121 -9.65 -11.98 -1.59
N ALA A 122 -8.35 -12.32 -1.59
CA ALA A 122 -7.28 -11.41 -2.02
C ALA A 122 -7.45 -10.99 -3.50
N ARG A 123 -7.93 -11.88 -4.37
CA ARG A 123 -8.31 -11.52 -5.74
C ARG A 123 -9.46 -10.52 -5.78
N VAL A 124 -10.46 -10.66 -4.91
CA VAL A 124 -11.58 -9.71 -4.82
C VAL A 124 -11.09 -8.33 -4.36
N ALA A 125 -10.20 -8.28 -3.37
CA ALA A 125 -9.60 -7.03 -2.90
C ALA A 125 -8.79 -6.30 -4.00
N ALA A 126 -7.92 -7.04 -4.71
CA ALA A 126 -7.14 -6.49 -5.81
C ALA A 126 -8.03 -6.06 -6.98
N GLY A 127 -8.99 -6.89 -7.39
CA GLY A 127 -9.87 -6.59 -8.52
C GLY A 127 -10.86 -5.46 -8.23
N GLY A 128 -11.39 -5.37 -7.00
CA GLY A 128 -12.16 -4.21 -6.55
C GLY A 128 -11.34 -2.92 -6.61
N THR A 129 -10.07 -2.97 -6.20
CA THR A 129 -9.16 -1.83 -6.29
C THR A 129 -8.95 -1.39 -7.74
N ILE A 130 -8.70 -2.33 -8.66
CA ILE A 130 -8.58 -2.08 -10.10
C ILE A 130 -9.85 -1.42 -10.66
N GLU A 131 -11.04 -1.96 -10.35
CA GLU A 131 -12.29 -1.43 -10.87
C GLU A 131 -12.58 0.00 -10.38
N LEU A 132 -12.20 0.33 -9.14
CA LEU A 132 -12.36 1.68 -8.61
C LEU A 132 -11.41 2.69 -9.27
N VAL A 133 -10.18 2.26 -9.55
CA VAL A 133 -9.18 3.03 -10.33
C VAL A 133 -9.69 3.28 -11.74
N LYS A 134 -10.15 2.23 -12.41
CA LYS A 134 -10.74 2.28 -13.74
C LYS A 134 -11.94 3.22 -13.78
N ALA A 135 -12.84 3.13 -12.80
CA ALA A 135 -14.00 4.02 -12.68
C ALA A 135 -13.63 5.51 -12.55
N ASN A 136 -12.54 5.81 -11.84
CA ASN A 136 -12.07 7.18 -11.69
C ASN A 136 -11.48 7.72 -13.00
N ILE A 137 -10.65 6.92 -13.67
CA ILE A 137 -9.99 7.29 -14.93
C ILE A 137 -11.02 7.45 -16.07
N GLU A 138 -12.02 6.58 -16.12
CA GLU A 138 -13.12 6.64 -17.09
C GLU A 138 -14.14 7.77 -16.81
N GLY A 139 -13.99 8.51 -15.71
CA GLY A 139 -14.89 9.60 -15.34
C GLY A 139 -16.28 9.15 -14.86
N ARG A 140 -16.44 7.87 -14.46
CA ARG A 140 -17.68 7.39 -13.84
C ARG A 140 -17.85 7.92 -12.41
N VAL A 141 -16.74 8.17 -11.72
CA VAL A 141 -16.69 8.75 -10.36
C VAL A 141 -15.59 9.80 -10.28
N GLY A 142 -15.76 10.83 -9.45
CA GLY A 142 -14.77 11.90 -9.31
C GLY A 142 -13.69 11.58 -8.30
N ASN A 143 -14.13 11.07 -7.16
CA ASN A 143 -13.34 10.61 -6.02
C ASN A 143 -13.92 9.30 -5.51
N SER A 144 -13.15 8.55 -4.74
CA SER A 144 -13.58 7.21 -4.37
C SER A 144 -12.91 6.63 -3.12
N PHE A 145 -13.41 5.51 -2.60
CA PHE A 145 -12.83 4.80 -1.44
C PHE A 145 -13.01 3.28 -1.56
N ALA A 146 -11.92 2.52 -1.52
CA ALA A 146 -11.98 1.07 -1.53
C ALA A 146 -11.90 0.54 -0.10
N ILE A 147 -13.00 -0.06 0.36
CA ILE A 147 -13.10 -0.75 1.64
C ILE A 147 -12.79 -2.22 1.37
N VAL A 148 -11.51 -2.60 1.46
CA VAL A 148 -11.02 -3.90 0.98
C VAL A 148 -10.21 -4.65 2.02
N ARG A 149 -10.30 -5.98 2.03
CA ARG A 149 -9.48 -6.89 2.84
C ARG A 149 -9.23 -8.19 2.06
N PRO A 150 -8.04 -8.82 2.16
CA PRO A 150 -6.86 -8.46 2.95
C PRO A 150 -6.15 -7.17 2.49
N PRO A 151 -5.28 -6.59 3.33
CA PRO A 151 -4.42 -5.46 2.95
C PRO A 151 -3.39 -5.85 1.87
N GLY A 152 -2.59 -4.88 1.41
CA GLY A 152 -1.65 -5.13 0.31
C GLY A 152 -0.24 -4.54 0.38
N HIS A 153 -0.01 -3.43 1.08
CA HIS A 153 1.22 -2.63 0.87
C HIS A 153 2.54 -3.28 1.34
N HIS A 154 2.48 -4.41 2.07
CA HIS A 154 3.67 -5.18 2.45
C HIS A 154 3.98 -6.35 1.50
N ALA A 155 3.04 -6.73 0.64
CA ALA A 155 3.26 -7.81 -0.31
C ALA A 155 4.12 -7.33 -1.47
N PHE A 156 5.11 -8.13 -1.87
CA PHE A 156 5.93 -7.90 -3.07
C PHE A 156 6.55 -9.21 -3.55
N ALA A 157 6.83 -9.32 -4.85
CA ALA A 157 7.41 -10.52 -5.44
C ALA A 157 6.70 -11.79 -4.94
N LYS A 158 7.44 -12.74 -4.36
CA LYS A 158 6.92 -14.00 -3.77
C LYS A 158 6.60 -13.93 -2.28
N THR A 159 6.60 -12.75 -1.69
CA THR A 159 6.53 -12.57 -0.23
C THR A 159 5.20 -11.92 0.15
N PRO A 160 4.17 -12.72 0.45
CA PRO A 160 3.06 -12.27 1.29
C PRO A 160 3.55 -12.11 2.73
N GLN A 161 3.19 -11.03 3.42
CA GLN A 161 3.62 -10.72 4.80
C GLN A 161 2.80 -9.56 5.39
N GLY A 162 2.87 -9.32 6.70
CA GLY A 162 2.18 -8.20 7.34
C GLY A 162 0.68 -8.19 7.03
N TYR A 163 0.07 -9.38 7.07
CA TYR A 163 -1.29 -9.68 6.64
C TYR A 163 -1.61 -9.44 5.14
N CYS A 164 -0.65 -8.97 4.35
CA CYS A 164 -0.83 -8.66 2.94
C CYS A 164 -0.59 -9.91 2.08
N VAL A 165 -1.55 -10.23 1.21
CA VAL A 165 -1.46 -11.38 0.29
C VAL A 165 -0.95 -10.93 -1.08
N PHE A 166 -1.66 -10.00 -1.71
CA PHE A 166 -1.26 -9.34 -2.95
C PHE A 166 -1.22 -7.83 -2.75
N ASN A 167 -0.35 -7.13 -3.48
CA ASN A 167 -0.24 -5.68 -3.37
C ASN A 167 -1.31 -4.96 -4.19
N ASN A 168 -2.49 -4.80 -3.60
CA ASN A 168 -3.67 -4.17 -4.22
C ASN A 168 -3.33 -2.83 -4.91
N VAL A 169 -2.56 -1.97 -4.24
CA VAL A 169 -2.23 -0.62 -4.72
C VAL A 169 -1.20 -0.66 -5.85
N ALA A 170 -0.14 -1.45 -5.72
CA ALA A 170 0.87 -1.58 -6.76
C ALA A 170 0.30 -2.23 -8.03
N ILE A 171 -0.55 -3.26 -7.88
CA ILE A 171 -1.27 -3.89 -9.00
C ILE A 171 -2.14 -2.86 -9.72
N ALA A 172 -2.94 -2.09 -8.98
CA ALA A 172 -3.82 -1.10 -9.59
C ALA A 172 -3.05 0.07 -10.25
N ALA A 173 -1.93 0.48 -9.66
CA ALA A 173 -1.04 1.48 -10.24
C ALA A 173 -0.46 1.02 -11.58
N LYS A 174 0.07 -0.21 -11.63
CA LYS A 174 0.60 -0.82 -12.86
C LYS A 174 -0.50 -1.08 -13.90
N PHE A 175 -1.69 -1.49 -13.45
CA PHE A 175 -2.84 -1.64 -14.35
C PHE A 175 -3.21 -0.31 -15.01
N ALA A 176 -3.21 0.79 -14.23
CA ALA A 176 -3.49 2.12 -14.76
C ALA A 176 -2.46 2.54 -15.84
N THR A 177 -1.18 2.21 -15.64
CA THR A 177 -0.14 2.57 -16.61
C THR A 177 -0.16 1.69 -17.85
N GLU A 178 -0.29 0.36 -17.67
CA GLU A 178 -0.18 -0.61 -18.77
C GLU A 178 -1.47 -0.74 -19.59
N HIS A 179 -2.64 -0.53 -18.98
CA HIS A 179 -3.93 -0.77 -19.64
C HIS A 179 -4.81 0.47 -19.79
N LEU A 180 -4.58 1.53 -19.02
CA LEU A 180 -5.42 2.75 -19.04
C LEU A 180 -4.69 3.99 -19.55
N GLY A 181 -3.45 3.84 -20.03
CA GLY A 181 -2.69 4.92 -20.67
C GLY A 181 -2.21 6.03 -19.73
N ILE A 182 -2.22 5.79 -18.41
CA ILE A 182 -1.65 6.71 -17.43
C ILE A 182 -0.13 6.63 -17.49
N LYS A 183 0.57 7.77 -17.50
CA LYS A 183 2.06 7.79 -17.58
C LYS A 183 2.72 8.09 -16.25
N LYS A 184 1.98 8.68 -15.31
CA LYS A 184 2.50 9.10 -14.00
C LYS A 184 1.48 8.85 -12.89
N VAL A 185 1.82 7.95 -11.98
CA VAL A 185 1.02 7.58 -10.81
C VAL A 185 1.80 7.89 -9.53
N ALA A 186 1.23 8.73 -8.65
CA ALA A 186 1.76 8.91 -7.30
C ALA A 186 0.97 8.06 -6.32
N VAL A 187 1.68 7.29 -5.51
CA VAL A 187 1.16 6.51 -4.40
C VAL A 187 1.64 7.16 -3.10
N VAL A 188 0.70 7.64 -2.29
CA VAL A 188 0.99 8.23 -0.97
C VAL A 188 0.46 7.28 0.10
N ASP A 189 1.38 6.66 0.83
CA ASP A 189 1.13 5.73 1.92
C ASP A 189 1.36 6.43 3.27
N PHE A 190 0.38 6.35 4.14
CA PHE A 190 0.42 6.91 5.50
C PHE A 190 -0.25 5.94 6.47
N ASP A 191 -0.23 4.65 6.13
CA ASP A 191 -0.27 3.61 7.13
C ASP A 191 0.86 3.82 8.14
N TYR A 192 0.68 3.38 9.39
CA TYR A 192 1.71 3.56 10.41
C TYR A 192 2.95 2.68 10.16
N HIS A 193 2.85 1.62 9.37
CA HIS A 193 3.97 0.76 8.98
C HIS A 193 4.54 1.17 7.63
N ALA A 194 5.85 0.97 7.43
CA ALA A 194 6.46 1.22 6.14
C ALA A 194 5.87 0.30 5.08
N GLY A 195 5.34 0.87 4.00
CA GLY A 195 4.84 0.13 2.83
C GLY A 195 5.97 -0.47 2.00
N ASN A 196 6.82 -1.29 2.63
CA ASN A 196 7.99 -1.92 2.04
C ASN A 196 7.66 -2.70 0.76
N GLY A 197 6.55 -3.42 0.74
CA GLY A 197 6.09 -4.13 -0.44
C GLY A 197 5.86 -3.16 -1.60
N THR A 198 5.06 -2.12 -1.38
CA THR A 198 4.79 -1.08 -2.39
C THR A 198 6.06 -0.37 -2.85
N HIS A 199 6.98 -0.08 -1.94
CA HIS A 199 8.31 0.43 -2.27
C HIS A 199 9.03 -0.50 -3.26
N TYR A 200 9.19 -1.78 -2.93
CA TYR A 200 9.87 -2.75 -3.81
C TYR A 200 9.16 -2.94 -5.16
N CYS A 201 7.84 -2.79 -5.18
CA CYS A 201 7.02 -2.98 -6.38
C CYS A 201 7.15 -1.83 -7.39
N LEU A 202 7.40 -0.62 -6.91
CA LEU A 202 7.35 0.61 -7.72
C LEU A 202 8.71 1.31 -7.85
N ARG A 203 9.69 0.97 -6.99
CA ARG A 203 11.00 1.62 -7.01
C ARG A 203 11.73 1.40 -8.33
N GLY A 204 12.41 2.44 -8.81
CA GLY A 204 13.22 2.41 -10.03
C GLY A 204 12.44 2.60 -11.34
N ASP A 205 11.11 2.53 -11.32
CA ASP A 205 10.28 2.83 -12.49
C ASP A 205 9.83 4.32 -12.47
N PRO A 206 10.25 5.14 -13.45
CA PRO A 206 9.98 6.58 -13.47
C PRO A 206 8.50 6.95 -13.68
N GLN A 207 7.63 5.99 -14.03
CA GLN A 207 6.18 6.20 -14.13
C GLN A 207 5.52 6.29 -12.76
N PHE A 208 6.19 5.80 -11.71
CA PHE A 208 5.65 5.79 -10.37
C PHE A 208 6.41 6.76 -9.47
N HIS A 209 5.70 7.31 -8.49
CA HIS A 209 6.29 7.96 -7.33
C HIS A 209 5.68 7.36 -6.07
N PHE A 210 6.51 6.94 -5.12
CA PHE A 210 6.04 6.38 -3.85
C PHE A 210 6.42 7.29 -2.68
N THR A 211 5.48 7.65 -1.84
CA THR A 211 5.74 8.29 -0.55
C THR A 211 5.24 7.39 0.56
N SER A 212 6.02 7.20 1.62
CA SER A 212 5.56 6.51 2.84
C SER A 212 5.86 7.33 4.08
N PHE A 213 4.82 7.62 4.87
CA PHE A 213 4.92 8.01 6.26
C PHE A 213 4.81 6.76 7.10
N HIS A 214 5.71 6.54 8.05
CA HIS A 214 5.66 5.32 8.87
C HIS A 214 6.46 5.49 10.15
N ALA A 215 6.03 4.83 11.22
CA ALA A 215 6.85 4.65 12.39
C ALA A 215 8.17 3.97 12.03
N PHE A 216 9.25 4.61 12.44
CA PHE A 216 10.59 4.11 12.21
C PHE A 216 11.33 3.90 13.52
N HIS A 217 11.18 4.82 14.48
CA HIS A 217 11.83 4.78 15.79
C HIS A 217 13.32 4.39 15.69
N HIS A 218 14.04 5.06 14.79
CA HIS A 218 15.45 4.81 14.50
C HIS A 218 15.74 3.34 14.09
N GLY A 219 14.84 2.74 13.32
CA GLY A 219 14.92 1.35 12.87
C GLY A 219 14.38 0.32 13.86
N SER A 220 13.85 0.75 15.02
CA SER A 220 13.30 -0.15 16.04
C SER A 220 11.82 -0.51 15.82
N PHE A 221 11.19 -0.05 14.74
CA PHE A 221 9.81 -0.39 14.39
C PHE A 221 9.78 -1.29 13.15
N TRP A 222 8.87 -2.27 13.15
CA TRP A 222 8.75 -3.24 12.05
C TRP A 222 8.41 -2.49 10.74
N PRO A 223 9.09 -2.78 9.61
CA PRO A 223 9.85 -4.00 9.29
C PRO A 223 11.39 -3.95 9.54
N TYR A 224 11.88 -3.09 10.44
CA TYR A 224 13.27 -3.13 10.96
C TYR A 224 14.39 -3.02 9.91
N SER A 225 14.19 -2.22 8.86
CA SER A 225 15.21 -1.99 7.83
C SER A 225 15.60 -0.52 7.74
N SER A 226 16.90 -0.24 7.72
CA SER A 226 17.44 1.10 7.52
C SER A 226 17.13 1.69 6.14
N GLU A 227 16.67 0.87 5.18
CA GLU A 227 16.24 1.34 3.85
C GLU A 227 14.95 2.19 3.93
N PHE A 228 14.23 2.14 5.05
CA PHE A 228 13.05 2.97 5.29
C PHE A 228 13.37 4.28 6.04
N ASP A 229 14.65 4.57 6.30
CA ASP A 229 15.04 5.90 6.76
C ASP A 229 14.90 6.96 5.64
N TYR A 230 14.97 8.24 5.98
CA TYR A 230 14.89 9.35 5.03
C TYR A 230 16.13 9.42 4.13
N ASN A 231 17.25 8.88 4.60
CA ASN A 231 18.51 8.82 3.87
C ASN A 231 18.75 7.39 3.34
N THR A 232 18.19 7.09 2.17
CA THR A 232 18.36 5.80 1.50
C THR A 232 19.77 5.59 0.91
N GLU A 233 20.62 6.63 0.87
CA GLU A 233 22.00 6.57 0.37
C GLU A 233 22.94 5.71 1.24
N TYR A 234 22.52 5.29 2.44
CA TYR A 234 23.27 4.30 3.23
C TYR A 234 23.40 2.95 2.49
N SER A 235 22.61 2.72 1.43
CA SER A 235 22.77 1.59 0.51
C SER A 235 23.77 1.84 -0.64
N GLU A 236 24.00 3.09 -1.05
CA GLU A 236 24.92 3.43 -2.14
C GLU A 236 26.38 3.39 -1.68
N GLN A 237 26.70 3.89 -0.47
CA GLN A 237 28.09 3.86 0.03
C GLN A 237 28.69 2.44 0.16
N LYS A 238 27.88 1.39 0.27
CA LYS A 238 28.35 -0.01 0.22
C LYS A 238 28.44 -0.61 -1.20
N LYS A 239 27.78 -0.01 -2.20
CA LYS A 239 27.98 -0.35 -3.64
C LYS A 239 29.25 0.30 -4.21
N GLN A 240 29.92 1.18 -3.44
CA GLN A 240 31.00 2.04 -3.91
C GLN A 240 32.36 1.35 -4.12
N SER A 241 32.48 0.03 -3.99
CA SER A 241 33.72 -0.69 -4.29
C SER A 241 33.52 -1.60 -5.51
N PHE A 242 34.15 -1.22 -6.62
CA PHE A 242 34.41 -1.95 -7.88
C PHE A 242 33.69 -1.46 -9.16
N LEU A 243 32.45 -0.93 -9.12
CA LEU A 243 31.71 -0.59 -10.36
C LEU A 243 31.82 0.86 -10.88
N ASN A 244 32.52 1.75 -10.17
CA ASN A 244 32.63 3.16 -10.59
C ASN A 244 33.49 3.38 -11.85
N ALA A 245 34.18 2.37 -12.38
CA ALA A 245 34.91 2.47 -13.65
C ALA A 245 34.02 2.34 -14.91
N LEU A 246 32.78 1.85 -14.77
CA LEU A 246 31.86 1.62 -15.91
C LEU A 246 30.63 2.56 -15.92
N ARG A 247 30.48 3.43 -14.92
CA ARG A 247 29.27 4.22 -14.66
C ARG A 247 29.11 5.52 -15.47
N ASN A 248 30.00 5.83 -16.40
CA ASN A 248 29.94 7.09 -17.18
C ASN A 248 29.02 7.04 -18.42
N LEU A 249 28.12 6.06 -18.56
CA LEU A 249 27.22 5.97 -19.72
C LEU A 249 25.71 5.87 -19.43
N VAL A 250 25.28 5.66 -18.18
CA VAL A 250 23.84 5.75 -17.83
C VAL A 250 23.69 6.24 -16.39
N THR A 251 23.29 7.50 -16.22
CA THR A 251 22.95 8.10 -14.93
C THR A 251 21.61 7.52 -14.44
N ILE A 252 21.62 6.40 -13.72
CA ILE A 252 20.47 5.97 -12.89
C ILE A 252 20.79 6.37 -11.45
N SER A 253 20.45 7.61 -11.12
CA SER A 253 20.42 8.11 -9.75
C SER A 253 19.25 9.07 -9.67
N THR A 254 18.10 8.56 -9.24
CA THR A 254 17.13 9.24 -8.36
C THR A 254 16.08 8.19 -8.02
N GLU A 255 16.11 7.66 -6.80
CA GLU A 255 15.03 6.81 -6.33
C GLU A 255 13.73 7.62 -6.39
N ASN A 256 12.70 7.08 -7.05
CA ASN A 256 11.37 7.67 -7.19
C ASN A 256 10.54 7.56 -5.91
N THR A 257 11.20 7.53 -4.74
CA THR A 257 10.63 7.27 -3.43
C THR A 257 10.95 8.39 -2.46
N LEU A 258 9.99 8.73 -1.60
CA LEU A 258 10.14 9.67 -0.50
C LEU A 258 9.70 9.00 0.81
N MET A 259 10.65 8.78 1.73
CA MET A 259 10.37 8.17 3.04
C MET A 259 10.30 9.24 4.13
N PHE A 260 9.25 9.21 4.94
CA PHE A 260 9.06 10.02 6.14
C PHE A 260 9.11 9.10 7.38
N PRO A 261 10.31 8.80 7.89
CA PRO A 261 10.48 8.01 9.11
C PRO A 261 10.05 8.81 10.34
N LEU A 262 8.97 8.35 10.96
CA LEU A 262 8.40 8.90 12.18
C LEU A 262 9.16 8.33 13.38
N ASN A 263 10.11 9.10 13.90
CA ASN A 263 10.97 8.72 15.03
C ASN A 263 10.39 9.10 16.40
N GLY A 264 9.35 9.95 16.43
CA GLY A 264 8.68 10.33 17.66
C GLY A 264 7.63 9.29 18.07
N ALA A 265 7.58 8.96 19.36
CA ALA A 265 6.54 8.07 19.90
C ALA A 265 5.10 8.61 19.75
N MET A 266 4.93 9.90 19.47
CA MET A 266 3.64 10.57 19.27
C MET A 266 3.76 11.67 18.21
N ASN A 267 3.78 11.29 16.94
CA ASN A 267 3.58 12.27 15.88
C ASN A 267 2.13 12.80 15.90
N THR A 268 2.01 14.11 15.77
CA THR A 268 0.76 14.86 15.81
C THR A 268 0.25 15.13 14.42
N GLU A 269 -1.02 15.54 14.29
CA GLU A 269 -1.58 16.01 13.03
C GLU A 269 -0.73 17.13 12.39
N CYS A 270 -0.14 18.01 13.22
CA CYS A 270 0.74 19.07 12.75
C CYS A 270 2.00 18.55 12.05
N ASP A 271 2.57 17.42 12.48
CA ASP A 271 3.74 16.82 11.84
C ASP A 271 3.42 16.33 10.43
N PHE A 272 2.28 15.65 10.28
CA PHE A 272 1.79 15.21 8.97
C PHE A 272 1.46 16.41 8.07
N VAL A 273 0.68 17.37 8.56
CA VAL A 273 0.32 18.57 7.79
C VAL A 273 1.57 19.33 7.36
N SER A 274 2.56 19.49 8.24
CA SER A 274 3.84 20.12 7.94
C SER A 274 4.57 19.38 6.81
N ALA A 275 4.77 18.07 6.94
CA ALA A 275 5.45 17.27 5.92
C ALA A 275 4.72 17.29 4.57
N PHE A 276 3.38 17.29 4.59
CA PHE A 276 2.56 17.45 3.38
C PHE A 276 2.80 18.83 2.72
N HIS A 277 2.68 19.92 3.49
CA HIS A 277 2.73 21.27 2.94
C HIS A 277 4.13 21.70 2.51
N HIS A 278 5.16 21.28 3.24
CA HIS A 278 6.53 21.75 3.03
C HIS A 278 7.34 20.87 2.09
N ILE A 279 7.00 19.58 1.95
CA ILE A 279 7.81 18.63 1.18
C ILE A 279 6.96 17.95 0.11
N LEU A 280 5.95 17.18 0.51
CA LEU A 280 5.23 16.30 -0.42
C LEU A 280 4.44 17.08 -1.50
N LEU A 281 3.61 18.05 -1.10
CA LEU A 281 2.77 18.81 -2.03
C LEU A 281 3.61 19.66 -3.01
N PRO A 282 4.65 20.40 -2.57
CA PRO A 282 5.56 21.08 -3.50
C PRO A 282 6.21 20.13 -4.51
N MET A 283 6.68 18.96 -4.06
CA MET A 283 7.29 17.96 -4.93
C MET A 283 6.27 17.38 -5.94
N LEU A 284 5.08 16.96 -5.49
CA LEU A 284 4.04 16.43 -6.37
C LEU A 284 3.54 17.47 -7.39
N ARG A 285 3.50 18.76 -7.03
CA ARG A 285 3.17 19.85 -7.98
C ARG A 285 4.22 19.98 -9.09
N THR A 286 5.48 19.72 -8.78
CA THR A 286 6.57 19.72 -9.77
C THR A 286 6.55 18.44 -10.61
N TRP A 287 6.37 17.28 -9.99
CA TRP A 287 6.37 15.99 -10.68
C TRP A 287 5.14 15.76 -11.58
N LYS A 288 4.00 16.37 -11.21
CA LYS A 288 2.71 16.37 -11.92
C LYS A 288 2.21 14.96 -12.25
N PRO A 289 1.75 14.19 -11.24
CA PRO A 289 1.10 12.92 -11.51
C PRO A 289 -0.16 13.13 -12.35
N GLN A 290 -0.40 12.27 -13.34
CA GLN A 290 -1.70 12.21 -14.03
C GLN A 290 -2.75 11.56 -13.14
N VAL A 291 -2.29 10.65 -12.28
CA VAL A 291 -3.08 10.20 -11.15
C VAL A 291 -2.34 10.55 -9.87
N SER A 292 -2.67 11.73 -9.34
CA SER A 292 -2.17 12.27 -8.07
C SER A 292 -3.13 11.98 -6.92
N LYS A 293 -4.03 11.02 -7.11
CA LYS A 293 -5.26 10.88 -6.34
C LYS A 293 -5.29 9.63 -5.47
N TYR A 294 -4.23 8.82 -5.46
CA TYR A 294 -4.12 7.63 -4.61
C TYR A 294 -3.53 8.01 -3.25
N TYR A 295 -4.40 8.07 -2.26
CA TYR A 295 -4.02 8.17 -0.86
C TYR A 295 -4.38 6.85 -0.21
N GLN A 296 -3.43 6.10 0.33
CA GLN A 296 -3.80 4.99 1.20
C GLN A 296 -4.37 5.56 2.52
N ILE A 297 -5.64 6.01 2.55
CA ILE A 297 -6.28 6.48 3.81
C ILE A 297 -6.58 5.29 4.70
N VAL A 298 -5.59 4.92 5.51
CA VAL A 298 -5.80 4.15 6.73
C VAL A 298 -6.17 5.11 7.85
N MET A 299 -7.46 5.41 8.00
CA MET A 299 -7.96 6.05 9.23
C MET A 299 -8.41 4.98 10.21
N CYS A 300 -7.60 4.75 11.24
CA CYS A 300 -8.04 4.02 12.43
C CYS A 300 -8.62 5.01 13.45
N PRO A 301 -9.91 4.94 13.82
CA PRO A 301 -10.38 5.64 15.00
C PRO A 301 -9.83 4.94 16.24
N LEU A 302 -8.94 5.62 16.97
CA LEU A 302 -8.52 5.19 18.30
C LEU A 302 -9.73 5.16 19.25
N PRO A 303 -9.94 4.11 20.06
CA PRO A 303 -10.86 4.18 21.19
C PRO A 303 -10.38 5.24 22.18
N LYS A 304 -11.28 6.07 22.70
CA LYS A 304 -10.96 6.97 23.82
C LYS A 304 -10.39 6.15 24.99
N GLY A 305 -9.14 6.43 25.38
CA GLY A 305 -8.61 6.07 26.69
C GLY A 305 -7.56 4.97 26.78
N LYS A 306 -6.97 4.45 25.70
CA LYS A 306 -5.81 3.53 25.81
C LYS A 306 -4.68 3.84 24.82
N LYS A 307 -3.46 3.76 25.35
CA LYS A 307 -2.17 4.11 24.76
C LYS A 307 -1.74 3.04 23.74
N CYS A 308 -1.24 3.49 22.59
CA CYS A 308 -0.46 2.79 21.56
C CYS A 308 -0.97 1.41 21.10
N PHE A 309 -1.57 1.34 19.91
CA PHE A 309 -1.77 0.09 19.16
C PHE A 309 -1.57 0.35 17.66
N SER A 310 -0.60 -0.33 17.05
CA SER A 310 -0.42 -0.38 15.59
C SER A 310 -1.47 -1.32 15.01
N LEU A 311 -2.13 -0.92 13.92
CA LEU A 311 -3.13 -1.71 13.21
C LEU A 311 -2.86 -1.62 11.71
N SER A 312 -3.04 -2.74 11.02
CA SER A 312 -2.62 -3.01 9.65
C SER A 312 -3.52 -2.43 8.53
N SER A 313 -3.08 -2.63 7.29
CA SER A 313 -3.15 -1.74 6.12
C SER A 313 -4.29 -1.95 5.11
N SER A 314 -5.53 -1.98 5.58
CA SER A 314 -6.68 -2.45 4.77
C SER A 314 -7.51 -1.38 4.09
N LEU A 315 -6.96 -0.21 3.77
CA LEU A 315 -7.78 0.90 3.28
C LEU A 315 -7.08 1.68 2.17
N LEU A 316 -7.78 1.88 1.05
CA LEU A 316 -7.35 2.78 -0.02
C LEU A 316 -8.40 3.87 -0.20
N ALA A 317 -7.97 5.13 -0.18
CA ALA A 317 -8.81 6.26 -0.57
C ALA A 317 -8.34 6.97 -1.82
N LEU A 318 -9.32 7.52 -2.51
CA LEU A 318 -9.14 8.28 -3.72
C LEU A 318 -9.79 9.64 -3.46
N THR A 319 -8.99 10.66 -3.13
CA THR A 319 -9.52 12.02 -2.96
C THR A 319 -8.91 12.95 -4.01
N PRO A 320 -9.67 13.88 -4.61
CA PRO A 320 -9.14 14.97 -5.39
C PRO A 320 -8.92 16.10 -4.38
N ALA A 321 -7.71 16.23 -3.86
CA ALA A 321 -7.35 17.45 -3.15
C ALA A 321 -7.24 18.59 -4.18
N THR A 322 -8.36 19.25 -4.50
CA THR A 322 -8.31 20.63 -4.99
C THR A 322 -8.29 21.54 -3.78
N MET A 323 -7.13 21.72 -3.15
CA MET A 323 -6.95 22.86 -2.26
C MET A 323 -6.82 24.12 -3.12
N ILE A 324 -7.94 24.81 -3.31
CA ILE A 324 -7.93 26.18 -3.82
C ILE A 324 -7.39 27.05 -2.68
N TYR A 325 -6.10 27.37 -2.74
CA TYR A 325 -5.57 28.51 -1.98
C TYR A 325 -6.19 29.77 -2.60
N LYS A 326 -7.33 30.24 -2.06
CA LYS A 326 -7.75 31.62 -2.28
C LYS A 326 -6.78 32.49 -1.48
N GLY A 327 -5.63 32.79 -2.09
CA GLY A 327 -4.82 33.92 -1.65
C GLY A 327 -5.74 35.13 -1.66
N LYS A 328 -5.99 35.71 -0.47
CA LYS A 328 -6.55 37.06 -0.39
C LYS A 328 -5.56 37.95 -1.14
N LYS A 329 -5.87 38.30 -2.39
CA LYS A 329 -5.36 39.55 -2.96
C LYS A 329 -5.95 40.63 -2.08
N GLY A 330 -5.12 41.18 -1.18
CA GLY A 330 -5.39 42.49 -0.61
C GLY A 330 -5.59 43.44 -1.79
N LYS A 331 -6.77 44.05 -1.84
CA LYS A 331 -6.97 45.28 -2.59
C LYS A 331 -6.49 46.39 -1.65
N GLU A 332 -5.58 47.19 -2.19
CA GLU A 332 -5.25 48.60 -1.92
C GLU A 332 -5.23 49.07 -0.45
#